data_AF-A0A9X3YGH8-F1
#
_entry.id   AF-A0A9X3YGH8-F1
#
_cell.length_a   1.000
_cell.length_b   1.000
_cell.length_c   1.000
_cell.angle_alpha   90.00
_cell.angle_beta   90.00
_cell.angle_gamma   90.00
#
_symmetry.space_group_name_H-M   'P 1'
#
loop_
_entity.id
_entity.type
_entity.pdbx_description
1 polymer ?
#
loop_
_entity_poly.entity_id
_entity_poly.type
_entity_poly.pdbx_seq_one_letter_code
_entity_poly.pdbx_strand_id
1 'polypeptide(L)'
;MLRSIVRAIRTKKALEVVYQSFSSPEPTARWIAPHGLAFDGFRWHARAWCYKNSSFIDLVLARFISIGSSRAAEIDGSVDRQWNEIVVVKLAPHPDLPDAHKRAIELDYGMERNGFIAVPMRIALYYYFERQLCLDIDAPPARKQVVVTNPEEVQAAISGQSDST
;
A
#
# COMPACT_ATOMS: atom_id res chain seq x y z
N MET A 1 -17.72 -4.55 12.11
CA MET A 1 -16.44 -4.95 11.48
C MET A 1 -15.25 -4.13 12.00
N LEU A 2 -15.14 -2.85 11.63
CA LEU A 2 -13.98 -1.98 11.97
C LEU A 2 -13.60 -2.01 13.46
N ARG A 3 -14.56 -1.83 14.37
CA ARG A 3 -14.32 -1.88 15.82
C ARG A 3 -13.63 -3.17 16.27
N SER A 4 -14.02 -4.31 15.71
CA SER A 4 -13.44 -5.61 16.05
C SER A 4 -12.00 -5.73 15.55
N ILE A 5 -11.71 -5.26 14.33
CA ILE A 5 -10.34 -5.19 13.79
C ILE A 5 -9.47 -4.29 14.65
N VAL A 6 -9.92 -3.07 14.94
CA VAL A 6 -9.18 -2.11 15.80
C VAL A 6 -8.92 -2.69 17.18
N ARG A 7 -9.91 -3.36 17.78
CA ARG A 7 -9.73 -4.04 19.06
C ARG A 7 -8.66 -5.12 18.96
N ALA A 8 -8.72 -5.97 17.93
CA ALA A 8 -7.76 -7.04 17.72
C ALA A 8 -6.32 -6.52 17.53
N ILE A 9 -6.14 -5.44 16.75
CA ILE A 9 -4.86 -4.74 16.62
C ILE A 9 -4.34 -4.31 18.00
N ARG A 10 -5.15 -3.58 18.76
CA ARG A 10 -4.77 -3.05 20.09
C ARG A 10 -4.46 -4.15 21.10
N THR A 11 -5.15 -5.28 21.02
CA THR A 11 -4.99 -6.40 21.97
C THR A 11 -4.09 -7.51 21.43
N LYS A 12 -3.41 -7.31 20.29
CA LYS A 12 -2.56 -8.30 19.62
C LYS A 12 -3.24 -9.68 19.49
N LYS A 13 -4.48 -9.68 19.00
CA LYS A 13 -5.28 -10.88 18.80
C LYS A 13 -5.38 -11.23 17.31
N ALA A 14 -5.27 -12.52 17.02
CA ALA A 14 -5.71 -13.08 15.75
C ALA A 14 -7.23 -13.28 15.78
N LEU A 15 -7.85 -13.14 14.62
CA LEU A 15 -9.28 -13.30 14.39
C LEU A 15 -9.52 -14.36 13.31
N GLU A 16 -10.52 -15.19 13.55
CA GLU A 16 -11.14 -15.98 12.49
C GLU A 16 -12.12 -15.09 11.74
N VAL A 17 -11.99 -15.02 10.42
CA VAL A 17 -12.82 -14.17 9.58
C VAL A 17 -13.32 -14.94 8.37
N VAL A 18 -14.55 -14.66 7.94
CA VAL A 18 -15.05 -15.04 6.62
C VAL A 18 -14.89 -13.85 5.70
N TYR A 19 -14.11 -14.01 4.63
CA TYR A 19 -13.71 -12.91 3.75
C TYR A 19 -14.01 -13.24 2.28
N GLN A 20 -14.63 -12.28 1.58
CA GLN A 20 -14.83 -12.35 0.14
C GLN A 20 -13.57 -11.86 -0.58
N SER A 21 -12.79 -12.78 -1.15
CA SER A 21 -11.67 -12.41 -2.02
C SER A 21 -12.18 -11.94 -3.38
N PHE A 22 -11.38 -11.12 -4.07
CA PHE A 22 -11.62 -10.84 -5.49
C PHE A 22 -11.23 -12.03 -6.37
N SER A 23 -10.20 -12.78 -5.96
CA SER A 23 -9.66 -13.93 -6.70
C SER A 23 -10.40 -15.24 -6.43
N SER A 24 -11.46 -15.23 -5.62
CA SER A 24 -12.24 -16.43 -5.30
C SER A 24 -13.72 -16.10 -5.39
N PRO A 25 -14.53 -16.92 -6.08
CA PRO A 25 -15.97 -16.68 -6.22
C PRO A 25 -16.65 -16.75 -4.85
N GLU A 26 -16.31 -17.74 -4.03
CA GLU A 26 -16.93 -17.97 -2.72
C GLU A 26 -16.14 -17.33 -1.56
N PRO A 27 -16.83 -16.82 -0.51
CA PRO A 27 -16.19 -16.40 0.72
C PRO A 27 -15.43 -17.54 1.39
N THR A 28 -14.24 -17.25 1.91
CA THR A 28 -13.42 -18.25 2.61
C THR A 28 -13.14 -17.85 4.05
N ALA A 29 -13.27 -18.81 4.95
CA ALA A 29 -12.81 -18.66 6.33
C ALA A 29 -11.27 -18.65 6.37
N ARG A 30 -10.69 -17.79 7.21
CA ARG A 30 -9.24 -17.73 7.45
C ARG A 30 -8.94 -17.10 8.81
N TRP A 31 -7.81 -17.49 9.37
CA TRP A 31 -7.21 -16.78 10.49
C TRP A 31 -6.33 -15.64 9.99
N ILE A 32 -6.48 -14.48 10.60
CA ILE A 32 -5.64 -13.31 10.36
C ILE A 32 -5.17 -12.69 11.68
N ALA A 33 -3.97 -12.13 11.73
CA ALA A 33 -3.53 -11.26 12.81
C ALA A 33 -3.40 -9.83 12.27
N PRO A 34 -4.45 -9.00 12.41
CA PRO A 34 -4.41 -7.62 11.95
C PRO A 34 -3.46 -6.80 12.83
N HIS A 35 -2.69 -5.92 12.20
CA HIS A 35 -1.74 -5.05 12.91
C HIS A 35 -1.74 -3.60 12.42
N GLY A 36 -2.32 -3.33 11.25
CA GLY A 36 -2.38 -1.98 10.67
C GLY A 36 -3.70 -1.67 9.96
N LEU A 37 -3.99 -0.39 9.79
CA LEU A 37 -5.05 0.13 8.92
C LEU A 37 -4.45 1.10 7.91
N ALA A 38 -4.84 0.97 6.65
CA ALA A 38 -4.43 1.85 5.56
C ALA A 38 -5.63 2.31 4.74
N PHE A 39 -5.55 3.51 4.19
CA PHE A 39 -6.48 4.01 3.19
C PHE A 39 -5.71 4.24 1.89
N ASP A 40 -6.16 3.64 0.80
CA ASP A 40 -5.47 3.66 -0.50
C ASP A 40 -5.98 4.76 -1.45
N GLY A 41 -6.74 5.74 -0.95
CA GLY A 41 -7.44 6.74 -1.75
C GLY A 41 -8.87 6.34 -2.15
N PHE A 42 -9.24 5.06 -2.05
CA PHE A 42 -10.55 4.54 -2.43
C PHE A 42 -11.22 3.72 -1.32
N ARG A 43 -10.46 2.88 -0.62
CA ARG A 43 -10.94 1.85 0.31
C ARG A 43 -10.05 1.76 1.54
N TRP A 44 -10.67 1.44 2.67
CA TRP A 44 -9.95 1.08 3.88
C TRP A 44 -9.53 -0.39 3.85
N HIS A 45 -8.27 -0.63 4.19
CA HIS A 45 -7.65 -1.95 4.30
C HIS A 45 -7.21 -2.21 5.73
N ALA A 46 -7.29 -3.48 6.15
CA ALA A 46 -6.56 -4.01 7.29
C ALA A 46 -5.31 -4.73 6.77
N ARG A 47 -4.14 -4.30 7.22
CA ARG A 47 -2.87 -5.03 7.04
C ARG A 47 -2.81 -6.13 8.10
N ALA A 48 -2.63 -7.37 7.68
CA ALA A 48 -2.67 -8.52 8.57
C ALA A 48 -1.77 -9.66 8.12
N TRP A 49 -1.20 -10.39 9.08
CA TRP A 49 -0.62 -11.70 8.80
C TRP A 49 -1.74 -12.69 8.49
N CYS A 50 -1.70 -13.35 7.34
CA CYS A 50 -2.63 -14.41 6.97
C CYS A 50 -1.99 -15.77 7.22
N TYR A 51 -2.52 -16.53 8.19
CA TYR A 51 -1.97 -17.84 8.55
C TYR A 51 -2.06 -18.87 7.42
N LYS A 52 -3.06 -18.74 6.54
CA LYS A 52 -3.19 -19.61 5.36
C LYS A 52 -2.09 -19.36 4.32
N ASN A 53 -1.65 -18.12 4.17
CA ASN A 53 -0.66 -17.72 3.16
C ASN A 53 0.76 -17.64 3.72
N SER A 54 0.90 -17.65 5.05
CA SER A 54 2.16 -17.34 5.73
C SER A 54 2.81 -16.05 5.21
N SER A 55 1.99 -15.01 5.04
CA SER A 55 2.43 -13.71 4.55
C SER A 55 1.55 -12.58 5.08
N PHE A 56 2.10 -11.36 5.08
CA PHE A 56 1.31 -10.16 5.31
C PHE A 56 0.54 -9.78 4.06
N ILE A 57 -0.76 -9.51 4.23
CA ILE A 57 -1.68 -9.15 3.15
C ILE A 57 -2.56 -7.97 3.57
N ASP A 58 -3.12 -7.30 2.57
CA ASP A 58 -4.09 -6.24 2.73
C ASP A 58 -5.50 -6.75 2.44
N LEU A 59 -6.43 -6.48 3.37
CA LEU A 59 -7.80 -6.94 3.33
C LEU A 59 -8.77 -5.75 3.39
N VAL A 60 -9.57 -5.56 2.35
CA VAL A 60 -10.56 -4.48 2.26
C VAL A 60 -11.61 -4.66 3.35
N LEU A 61 -11.79 -3.68 4.23
CA LEU A 61 -12.71 -3.77 5.37
C LEU A 61 -14.16 -4.07 4.97
N ALA A 62 -14.60 -3.57 3.81
CA ALA A 62 -15.96 -3.78 3.29
C ALA A 62 -16.22 -5.22 2.80
N ARG A 63 -15.20 -6.07 2.65
CA ARG A 63 -15.32 -7.45 2.14
C ARG A 63 -15.31 -8.52 3.23
N PHE A 64 -15.23 -8.12 4.49
CA PHE A 64 -15.40 -9.04 5.60
C PHE A 64 -16.88 -9.35 5.80
N ILE A 65 -17.26 -10.62 5.73
CA ILE A 65 -18.63 -11.09 5.87
C ILE A 65 -18.96 -11.30 7.35
N SER A 66 -18.08 -11.98 8.09
CA SER A 66 -18.25 -12.22 9.53
C SER A 66 -16.91 -12.35 10.24
N ILE A 67 -16.94 -12.15 11.55
CA ILE A 67 -15.82 -12.42 12.47
C ILE A 67 -16.30 -13.50 13.44
N GLY A 68 -15.52 -14.57 13.56
CA GLY A 68 -15.73 -15.66 14.49
C GLY A 68 -14.87 -15.49 15.75
N SER A 69 -14.11 -16.53 16.08
CA SER A 69 -13.32 -16.60 17.30
C SER A 69 -12.09 -15.68 17.29
N SER A 70 -11.51 -15.46 18.47
CA SER A 70 -10.24 -14.73 18.61
C SER A 70 -9.25 -15.52 19.47
N ARG A 71 -7.96 -15.41 19.16
CA ARG A 71 -6.86 -16.04 19.91
C ARG A 71 -5.65 -15.10 19.99
N ALA A 72 -4.67 -15.40 20.83
CA ALA A 72 -3.42 -14.65 20.83
C ALA A 72 -2.78 -14.70 19.42
N ALA A 73 -2.31 -13.57 18.90
CA ALA A 73 -1.55 -13.58 17.66
C ALA A 73 -0.18 -14.24 17.91
N GLU A 74 0.20 -15.17 17.05
CA GLU A 74 1.51 -15.84 17.10
C GLU A 74 2.59 -15.00 16.39
N ILE A 75 2.19 -14.13 15.47
CA ILE A 75 3.05 -13.22 14.71
C ILE A 75 2.78 -11.79 15.15
N ASP A 76 3.83 -11.05 15.51
CA ASP A 76 3.76 -9.63 15.83
C ASP A 76 3.90 -8.79 14.55
N GLY A 77 3.16 -7.68 14.45
CA GLY A 77 3.20 -6.81 13.26
C GLY A 77 4.56 -6.15 13.00
N SER A 78 5.44 -6.11 14.00
CA SER A 78 6.81 -5.57 13.86
C SER A 78 7.68 -6.32 12.86
N VAL A 79 7.38 -7.59 12.54
CA VAL A 79 8.13 -8.34 11.51
C VAL A 79 7.63 -8.08 10.08
N ASP A 80 6.57 -7.28 9.90
CA ASP A 80 6.11 -6.85 8.57
C ASP A 80 7.01 -5.73 8.05
N ARG A 81 8.12 -6.10 7.42
CA ARG A 81 9.09 -5.14 6.87
C ARG A 81 8.42 -4.10 5.98
N GLN A 82 7.61 -4.53 5.01
CA GLN A 82 6.99 -3.62 4.04
C GLN A 82 6.04 -2.63 4.73
N TRP A 83 5.41 -3.02 5.83
CA TRP A 83 4.61 -2.10 6.62
C TRP A 83 5.47 -1.14 7.43
N ASN A 84 6.50 -1.62 8.12
CA ASN A 84 7.23 -0.83 9.10
C ASN A 84 8.28 0.10 8.47
N GLU A 85 8.81 -0.23 7.30
CA GLU A 85 9.76 0.60 6.58
C GLU A 85 9.09 1.63 5.67
N ILE A 86 9.76 2.77 5.51
CA ILE A 86 9.35 3.88 4.65
C ILE A 86 10.28 3.94 3.45
N VAL A 87 9.69 4.12 2.26
CA VAL A 87 10.39 4.49 1.03
C VAL A 87 10.01 5.92 0.65
N VAL A 88 10.97 6.68 0.11
CA VAL A 88 10.74 8.02 -0.40
C VAL A 88 10.66 7.98 -1.92
N VAL A 89 9.47 8.21 -2.47
CA VAL A 89 9.25 8.24 -3.92
C VAL A 89 9.43 9.67 -4.41
N LYS A 90 10.31 9.90 -5.39
CA LYS A 90 10.54 11.23 -5.98
C LYS A 90 9.72 11.37 -7.26
N LEU A 91 8.65 12.17 -7.21
CA LEU A 91 7.78 12.44 -8.37
C LEU A 91 8.18 13.72 -9.08
N ALA A 92 8.27 13.68 -10.41
CA ALA A 92 8.45 14.85 -11.26
C ALA A 92 7.42 14.86 -12.40
N PRO A 93 7.15 16.01 -13.05
CA PRO A 93 6.32 16.05 -14.24
C PRO A 93 6.90 15.17 -15.35
N HIS A 94 6.02 14.56 -16.17
CA HIS A 94 6.46 13.72 -17.28
C HIS A 94 7.33 14.51 -18.27
N PRO A 95 8.52 14.01 -18.67
CA PRO A 95 9.47 14.76 -19.49
C PRO A 95 8.95 15.14 -20.87
N ASP A 96 8.08 14.31 -21.44
CA ASP A 96 7.50 14.54 -22.78
C ASP A 96 6.31 15.51 -22.81
N LEU A 97 5.94 16.11 -21.66
CA LEU A 97 4.91 17.15 -21.63
C LEU A 97 5.47 18.51 -22.07
N PRO A 98 4.66 19.35 -22.75
CA PRO A 98 5.00 20.75 -22.99
C PRO A 98 5.27 21.50 -21.68
N ASP A 99 6.18 22.49 -21.69
CA ASP A 99 6.58 23.24 -20.49
C ASP A 99 5.40 23.89 -19.76
N ALA A 100 4.40 24.37 -20.50
CA ALA A 100 3.19 24.93 -19.91
C ALA A 100 2.40 23.88 -19.09
N HIS A 101 2.34 22.63 -19.55
CA HIS A 101 1.68 21.54 -18.85
C HIS A 101 2.51 21.05 -17.66
N LYS A 102 3.83 20.94 -17.81
CA LYS A 102 4.73 20.65 -16.69
C LYS A 102 4.55 21.66 -15.58
N ARG A 103 4.47 22.95 -15.93
CA ARG A 103 4.28 24.03 -14.96
C ARG A 103 2.95 23.92 -14.21
N ALA A 104 1.87 23.52 -14.87
CA ALA A 104 0.59 23.27 -14.21
C ALA A 104 0.70 22.13 -13.18
N ILE A 105 1.35 21.01 -13.56
CA ILE A 105 1.56 19.86 -12.66
C ILE A 105 2.45 20.24 -11.47
N GLU A 106 3.52 21.00 -11.70
CA GLU A 106 4.35 21.50 -10.61
C GLU A 106 3.54 22.31 -9.59
N LEU A 107 2.62 23.16 -10.07
CA LEU A 107 1.73 23.93 -9.20
C LEU A 107 0.74 23.04 -8.44
N ASP A 108 0.13 22.06 -9.12
CA ASP A 108 -0.85 21.14 -8.51
C ASP A 108 -0.25 20.33 -7.36
N TYR A 109 1.02 19.94 -7.49
CA TYR A 109 1.74 19.14 -6.49
C TYR A 109 2.63 19.95 -5.55
N GLY A 110 2.73 21.28 -5.74
CA GLY A 110 3.62 22.13 -4.95
C GLY A 110 5.11 21.85 -5.18
N MET A 111 5.51 21.44 -6.38
CA MET A 111 6.91 21.23 -6.77
C MET A 111 7.60 22.56 -7.11
N GLU A 112 8.91 22.62 -6.86
CA GLU A 112 9.76 23.67 -7.44
C GLU A 112 9.87 23.52 -8.95
N ARG A 113 10.23 24.60 -9.64
CA ARG A 113 10.35 24.61 -11.11
C ARG A 113 11.44 23.65 -11.57
N ASN A 114 11.12 22.78 -12.51
CA ASN A 114 11.97 21.66 -12.98
C ASN A 114 12.41 20.72 -11.84
N GLY A 115 11.65 20.69 -10.74
CA GLY A 115 11.96 19.91 -9.56
C GLY A 115 11.18 18.61 -9.47
N PHE A 116 11.27 18.00 -8.29
CA PHE A 116 10.46 16.86 -7.88
C PHE A 116 9.86 17.12 -6.50
N ILE A 117 8.85 16.35 -6.12
CA ILE A 117 8.37 16.24 -4.75
C ILE A 117 8.76 14.89 -4.16
N ALA A 118 9.23 14.89 -2.92
CA ALA A 118 9.52 13.68 -2.16
C ALA A 118 8.26 13.22 -1.41
N VAL A 119 7.79 12.01 -1.69
CA VAL A 119 6.61 11.42 -1.08
C VAL A 119 7.03 10.24 -0.20
N PRO A 120 7.21 10.44 1.12
CA PRO A 120 7.49 9.34 2.04
C PRO A 120 6.24 8.49 2.27
N MET A 121 6.35 7.17 2.10
CA MET A 121 5.26 6.24 2.34
C MET A 121 5.76 4.89 2.83
N ARG A 122 4.89 4.11 3.49
CA ARG A 122 5.19 2.71 3.80
C ARG A 122 5.39 1.93 2.50
N ILE A 123 6.38 1.04 2.46
CA ILE A 123 6.67 0.22 1.27
C ILE A 123 5.41 -0.54 0.81
N ALA A 124 4.63 -1.07 1.76
CA ALA A 124 3.38 -1.79 1.51
C ALA A 124 2.33 -0.96 0.74
N LEU A 125 2.43 0.38 0.75
CA LEU A 125 1.47 1.26 0.10
C LEU A 125 1.88 1.68 -1.32
N TYR A 126 3.12 1.41 -1.73
CA TYR A 126 3.63 1.84 -3.03
C TYR A 126 2.81 1.30 -4.21
N TYR A 127 2.40 0.02 -4.14
CA TYR A 127 1.54 -0.61 -5.15
C TYR A 127 0.22 0.13 -5.41
N TYR A 128 -0.38 0.72 -4.36
CA TYR A 128 -1.60 1.52 -4.53
C TYR A 128 -1.29 2.88 -5.12
N PHE A 129 -0.19 3.48 -4.68
CA PHE A 129 0.29 4.77 -5.16
C PHE A 129 0.60 4.76 -6.66
N GLU A 130 1.32 3.74 -7.15
CA GLU A 130 1.62 3.63 -8.58
C GLU A 130 0.35 3.52 -9.43
N ARG A 131 -0.63 2.75 -8.98
CA ARG A 131 -1.91 2.55 -9.68
C ARG A 131 -2.77 3.80 -9.73
N GLN A 132 -2.81 4.55 -8.62
CA GLN A 132 -3.58 5.78 -8.55
C GLN A 132 -3.04 6.83 -9.53
N LEU A 133 -1.73 6.83 -9.79
CA LEU A 133 -1.05 7.76 -10.69
C LEU A 133 -0.81 7.18 -12.09
N CYS A 134 -1.36 6.00 -12.41
CA CYS A 134 -1.14 5.29 -13.67
C CYS A 134 0.34 5.05 -14.00
N LEU A 135 1.18 4.90 -12.98
CA LEU A 135 2.62 4.67 -13.12
C LEU A 135 2.93 3.22 -13.53
N ASP A 136 2.00 2.30 -13.26
CA ASP A 136 2.06 0.86 -13.50
C ASP A 136 1.67 0.45 -14.94
N ILE A 137 1.15 1.38 -15.74
CA ILE A 137 0.73 1.13 -17.12
C ILE A 137 1.54 1.97 -18.11
N ASP A 138 1.60 1.47 -19.35
CA ASP A 138 2.02 2.27 -20.49
C ASP A 138 0.84 3.13 -20.96
N ALA A 139 0.98 4.44 -20.83
CA ALA A 139 -0.07 5.42 -21.13
C ALA A 139 0.55 6.73 -21.62
N PRO A 140 -0.16 7.49 -22.49
CA PRO A 140 0.33 8.77 -22.98
C PRO A 140 0.63 9.77 -21.84
N PRO A 141 1.57 10.71 -22.03
CA PRO A 141 1.94 11.70 -20.99
C PRO A 141 0.77 12.52 -20.44
N ALA A 142 -0.26 12.78 -21.26
CA ALA A 142 -1.46 13.49 -20.82
C ALA A 142 -2.24 12.73 -19.72
N ARG A 143 -2.14 11.40 -19.69
CA ARG A 143 -2.73 10.52 -18.67
C ARG A 143 -1.72 10.18 -17.57
N LYS A 144 -0.47 9.90 -17.94
CA LYS A 144 0.65 9.66 -17.02
C LYS A 144 1.42 10.96 -16.80
N GLN A 145 0.80 11.88 -16.07
CA GLN A 145 1.30 13.26 -15.94
C GLN A 145 2.59 13.39 -15.13
N VAL A 146 2.89 12.40 -14.28
CA VAL A 146 4.10 12.36 -13.44
C VAL A 146 4.89 11.09 -13.69
N VAL A 147 6.17 11.12 -13.32
CA VAL A 147 7.10 9.98 -13.36
C VAL A 147 7.85 9.84 -12.05
N VAL A 148 8.26 8.62 -11.73
CA VAL A 148 9.18 8.33 -10.61
C VAL A 148 10.61 8.52 -11.10
N THR A 149 11.37 9.38 -10.42
CA THR A 149 12.75 9.72 -10.80
C THR A 149 13.81 8.89 -10.09
N ASN A 150 13.43 8.14 -9.04
CA ASN A 150 14.29 7.18 -8.34
C ASN A 150 13.73 5.74 -8.36
N PRO A 151 13.41 5.17 -9.53
CA PRO A 151 12.77 3.86 -9.59
C PRO A 151 13.64 2.74 -9.01
N GLU A 152 14.96 2.80 -9.19
CA GLU A 152 15.90 1.78 -8.67
C GLU A 152 15.89 1.73 -7.13
N GLU A 153 15.99 2.88 -6.45
CA GLU A 153 15.88 2.99 -4.99
C GLU A 153 14.55 2.41 -4.49
N VAL A 154 13.45 2.70 -5.19
CA VAL A 154 12.12 2.23 -4.84
C VAL A 154 12.00 0.71 -5.01
N GLN A 155 12.51 0.17 -6.12
CA GLN A 155 12.48 -1.29 -6.36
C GLN A 155 13.37 -2.04 -5.38
N ALA A 156 14.57 -1.53 -5.07
CA ALA A 156 15.45 -2.10 -4.06
C ALA A 156 14.75 -2.19 -2.69
N ALA A 157 14.06 -1.12 -2.28
CA ALA A 157 13.25 -1.10 -1.06
C ALA A 157 12.12 -2.14 -1.10
N ILE A 158 11.39 -2.29 -2.22
CA ILE A 158 10.30 -3.27 -2.34
C ILE A 158 10.83 -4.71 -2.28
N SER A 159 11.90 -5.01 -3.00
CA SER A 159 12.51 -6.33 -3.06
C SER A 159 13.24 -6.73 -1.78
N GLY A 160 13.53 -5.76 -0.90
CA GLY A 160 14.30 -5.99 0.32
C GLY A 160 15.79 -6.18 0.10
N GLN A 161 16.30 -5.67 -1.03
CA GLN A 161 17.72 -5.52 -1.26
C GLN A 161 18.11 -4.15 -0.69
N SER A 162 18.65 -4.14 0.53
CA SER A 162 19.40 -2.98 1.01
C SER A 162 20.71 -2.95 0.24
N ASP A 163 21.01 -1.86 -0.46
CA ASP A 163 22.34 -1.61 -1.01
C ASP A 163 23.37 -1.74 0.12
N SER A 164 24.04 -2.88 0.15
CA SER A 164 25.30 -3.02 0.84
C SER A 164 26.35 -2.35 -0.03
N THR A 165 26.71 -1.11 0.28
CA THR A 165 28.09 -0.61 0.49
C THR A 165 28.07 0.90 0.72
#